data_AF-A0A8D8KG04-F1
#
_entry.id   AF-A0A8D8KG04-F1
#
_cell.length_a   1.000
_cell.length_b   1.000
_cell.length_c   1.000
_cell.angle_alpha   90.00
_cell.angle_beta   90.00
_cell.angle_gamma   90.00
#
_symmetry.space_group_name_H-M   'P 1'
#
loop_
_entity.id
_entity.type
_entity.pdbx_description
1 polymer ?
#
loop_
_entity_poly.entity_id
_entity_poly.type
_entity_poly.pdbx_seq_one_letter_code
_entity_poly.pdbx_strand_id
1 'polypeptide(L)'
;GHDLRCLQSLDSLTALMYRPTDGAALGVARALFGLMMLIDIPEERGGGNLDFRWGDPRACRFPLVNGMEPLGYARMGVVYLVMWLGALGITLGYRFRLTCLMFVTSYWYVFVLDKSFWNNHSYLYGLLGTLFLFTDANKFLSFDAYKNRTSSQEVPFWNYFILKYQFFILYFLAGLKKMCPEWLSGYAMTNLSYHWVFLPFRSLLGPQLTDLLIVHWFGCIFDTLVVFFSHLRTNSQNSHVVCLRISSDELPSLSHRNVPVDLF
;
A
#
# COMPACT_ATOMS: atom_id res chain seq x y z
N GLY A 1 13.84 -5.48 -15.94
CA GLY A 1 14.25 -4.50 -16.97
C GLY A 1 13.10 -4.36 -17.92
N HIS A 2 12.20 -3.40 -17.71
CA HIS A 2 11.13 -3.15 -18.67
C HIS A 2 11.77 -2.55 -19.93
N ASP A 3 11.62 -3.20 -21.09
CA ASP A 3 12.07 -2.63 -22.36
C ASP A 3 11.28 -1.34 -22.61
N LEU A 4 11.97 -0.23 -22.87
CA LEU A 4 11.34 1.07 -23.13
C LEU A 4 10.41 1.01 -24.36
N ARG A 5 10.59 0.00 -25.22
CA ARG A 5 9.67 -0.34 -26.32
C ARG A 5 8.26 -0.71 -25.85
N CYS A 6 8.10 -1.24 -24.64
CA CYS A 6 6.80 -1.57 -24.06
C CYS A 6 5.97 -0.34 -23.62
N LEU A 7 6.54 0.87 -23.69
CA LEU A 7 5.87 2.14 -23.36
C LEU A 7 5.53 2.96 -24.62
N GLN A 8 5.83 2.44 -25.81
CA GLN A 8 5.65 3.18 -27.06
C GLN A 8 4.19 3.17 -27.56
N SER A 9 3.36 2.24 -27.09
CA SER A 9 1.94 2.16 -27.46
C SER A 9 1.07 1.77 -26.26
N LEU A 10 -0.22 2.14 -26.30
CA LEU A 10 -1.19 1.73 -25.27
C LEU A 10 -1.35 0.20 -25.23
N ASP A 11 -1.28 -0.48 -26.37
CA ASP A 11 -1.39 -1.94 -26.45
C ASP A 11 -0.20 -2.64 -25.79
N SER A 12 1.01 -2.12 -25.98
CA SER A 12 2.20 -2.68 -25.33
C SER A 12 2.21 -2.40 -23.83
N LEU A 13 1.73 -1.23 -23.40
CA LEU A 13 1.56 -0.91 -21.97
C LEU A 13 0.50 -1.80 -21.31
N THR A 14 -0.65 -2.01 -21.95
CA THR A 14 -1.70 -2.88 -21.40
C THR A 14 -1.21 -4.33 -21.33
N ALA A 15 -0.55 -4.84 -22.36
CA ALA A 15 0.07 -6.16 -22.34
C ALA A 15 1.08 -6.30 -21.19
N LEU A 16 1.90 -5.27 -20.93
CA LEU A 16 2.83 -5.25 -19.81
C LEU A 16 2.10 -5.28 -18.45
N MET A 17 1.04 -4.50 -18.29
CA MET A 17 0.28 -4.36 -17.05
C MET A 17 -0.53 -5.61 -16.71
N TYR A 18 -0.97 -6.37 -17.71
CA TYR A 18 -1.70 -7.63 -17.53
C TYR A 18 -0.81 -8.87 -17.51
N ARG A 19 0.52 -8.71 -17.61
CA ARG A 19 1.47 -9.81 -17.48
C ARG A 19 1.22 -10.58 -16.16
N PRO A 20 1.10 -11.91 -16.19
CA PRO A 20 0.93 -12.72 -14.99
C PRO A 20 2.20 -12.68 -14.13
N THR A 21 2.00 -12.54 -12.82
CA THR A 21 3.05 -12.48 -11.81
C THR A 21 2.62 -13.25 -10.57
N ASP A 22 3.58 -13.79 -9.82
CA ASP A 22 3.29 -14.51 -8.57
C ASP A 22 2.53 -13.59 -7.58
N GLY A 23 1.43 -14.09 -7.00
CA GLY A 23 0.58 -13.37 -6.06
C GLY A 23 1.06 -13.37 -4.61
N ALA A 24 2.16 -14.07 -4.29
CA ALA A 24 2.59 -14.28 -2.92
C ALA A 24 2.81 -12.99 -2.12
N ALA A 25 3.61 -12.06 -2.67
CA ALA A 25 3.92 -10.80 -2.01
C ALA A 25 2.68 -9.92 -1.81
N LEU A 26 1.74 -9.92 -2.77
CA LEU A 26 0.48 -9.18 -2.64
C LEU A 26 -0.40 -9.76 -1.54
N GLY A 27 -0.49 -11.09 -1.44
CA GLY A 27 -1.24 -11.77 -0.38
C GLY A 27 -0.67 -11.50 1.01
N VAL A 28 0.66 -11.49 1.16
CA VAL A 28 1.34 -11.12 2.41
C VAL A 28 1.09 -9.65 2.75
N ALA A 29 1.24 -8.74 1.79
CA ALA A 29 0.99 -7.31 1.99
C ALA A 29 -0.44 -7.05 2.46
N ARG A 30 -1.43 -7.72 1.86
CA ARG A 30 -2.83 -7.70 2.32
C ARG A 30 -2.97 -8.17 3.77
N ALA A 31 -2.39 -9.32 4.12
CA ALA A 31 -2.50 -9.88 5.47
C ALA A 31 -1.89 -8.95 6.53
N LEU A 32 -0.71 -8.38 6.24
CA LEU A 32 -0.05 -7.41 7.12
C LEU A 32 -0.84 -6.11 7.26
N PHE A 33 -1.39 -5.59 6.15
CA PHE A 33 -2.25 -4.41 6.18
C PHE A 33 -3.49 -4.64 7.05
N GLY A 34 -4.20 -5.75 6.85
CA GLY A 34 -5.37 -6.10 7.65
C GLY A 34 -5.02 -6.25 9.13
N LEU A 35 -3.92 -6.93 9.45
CA LEU A 35 -3.46 -7.12 10.84
C LEU A 35 -3.13 -5.78 11.50
N MET A 36 -2.42 -4.90 10.79
CA MET A 36 -2.15 -3.55 11.26
C MET A 36 -3.44 -2.79 11.54
N MET A 37 -4.43 -2.86 10.64
CA MET A 37 -5.72 -2.18 10.83
C MET A 37 -6.53 -2.74 12.02
N LEU A 38 -6.40 -4.04 12.34
CA LEU A 38 -7.05 -4.62 13.52
C LEU A 38 -6.56 -3.99 14.84
N ILE A 39 -5.33 -3.48 14.85
CA ILE A 39 -4.71 -2.80 16.00
C ILE A 39 -4.94 -1.28 15.91
N ASP A 40 -4.77 -0.68 14.73
CA ASP A 40 -4.92 0.77 14.51
C ASP A 40 -6.36 1.26 14.75
N ILE A 41 -7.37 0.48 14.37
CA ILE A 41 -8.78 0.86 14.56
C ILE A 41 -9.10 1.13 16.05
N PRO A 42 -8.84 0.20 16.99
CA PRO A 42 -9.11 0.45 18.40
C PRO A 42 -8.19 1.50 19.02
N GLU A 43 -6.88 1.42 18.80
CA GLU A 43 -5.88 2.27 19.46
C GLU A 43 -5.90 3.71 18.91
N GLU A 44 -5.72 3.85 17.60
CA GLU A 44 -5.36 5.11 16.96
C GLU A 44 -6.57 5.79 16.31
N ARG A 45 -7.59 5.00 15.89
CA ARG A 45 -8.84 5.54 15.32
C ARG A 45 -9.96 5.55 16.35
N GLY A 46 -9.64 5.47 17.63
CA GLY A 46 -10.59 5.69 18.72
C GLY A 46 -11.72 4.67 18.75
N GLY A 47 -11.47 3.46 18.22
CA GLY A 47 -12.37 2.31 18.34
C GLY A 47 -12.43 1.75 19.77
N GLY A 48 -11.36 1.89 20.54
CA GLY A 48 -11.32 1.52 21.96
C GLY A 48 -11.90 2.59 22.88
N ASN A 49 -11.80 3.86 22.46
CA ASN A 49 -12.24 5.03 23.22
C ASN A 49 -13.47 5.70 22.57
N LEU A 50 -14.47 4.88 22.21
CA LEU A 50 -15.66 5.33 21.49
C LEU A 50 -16.48 6.37 22.25
N ASP A 51 -16.53 6.24 23.58
CA ASP A 51 -17.19 7.13 24.53
C ASP A 51 -16.58 8.53 24.51
N PHE A 52 -15.26 8.64 24.58
CA PHE A 52 -14.56 9.91 24.47
C PHE A 52 -14.70 10.51 23.06
N ARG A 53 -14.56 9.68 22.02
CA ARG A 53 -14.57 10.15 20.64
C ARG A 53 -15.95 10.58 20.16
N TRP A 54 -16.98 9.79 20.44
CA TRP A 54 -18.33 9.98 19.88
C TRP A 54 -19.39 10.33 20.92
N GLY A 55 -19.14 10.08 22.21
CA GLY A 55 -20.09 10.26 23.30
C GLY A 55 -20.06 11.63 24.01
N ASP A 56 -18.98 12.42 23.90
CA ASP A 56 -18.93 13.76 24.51
C ASP A 56 -19.76 14.78 23.68
N PRO A 57 -20.85 15.35 24.23
CA PRO A 57 -21.68 16.35 23.53
C PRO A 57 -20.99 17.71 23.37
N ARG A 58 -19.87 17.95 24.06
CA ARG A 58 -19.11 19.20 23.97
C ARG A 58 -17.99 19.13 22.93
N ALA A 59 -17.78 17.96 22.31
CA ALA A 59 -16.75 17.79 21.30
C ALA A 59 -17.06 18.65 20.07
N CYS A 60 -16.18 19.60 19.77
CA CYS A 60 -16.24 20.38 18.53
C CYS A 60 -15.70 19.53 17.38
N ARG A 61 -16.56 19.23 16.40
CA ARG A 61 -16.22 18.39 15.25
C ARG A 61 -16.20 19.20 13.98
N PHE A 62 -15.25 18.87 13.11
CA PHE A 62 -15.08 19.56 11.83
C PHE A 62 -15.27 18.57 10.69
N PRO A 63 -16.52 18.25 10.31
CA PRO A 63 -16.76 17.34 9.20
C PRO A 63 -16.21 17.92 7.89
N LEU A 64 -15.78 17.05 6.99
CA LEU A 64 -15.35 17.43 5.64
C LEU A 64 -16.51 17.90 4.79
N VAL A 65 -17.63 17.21 4.89
CA VAL A 65 -18.86 17.57 4.19
C VAL A 65 -19.74 18.35 5.17
N ASN A 66 -20.06 19.59 4.82
CA ASN A 66 -20.94 20.43 5.64
C ASN A 66 -22.29 19.74 5.82
N GLY A 67 -22.77 19.65 7.07
CA GLY A 67 -24.04 19.01 7.40
C GLY A 67 -23.98 17.49 7.61
N MET A 68 -22.80 16.86 7.49
CA MET A 68 -22.64 15.48 7.98
C MET A 68 -22.54 15.47 9.50
N GLU A 69 -23.49 14.76 10.11
CA GLU A 69 -23.48 14.52 11.55
C GLU A 69 -23.11 13.06 11.86
N PRO A 70 -22.44 12.83 12.99
CA PRO A 70 -22.22 11.49 13.51
C PRO A 70 -23.56 10.79 13.74
N LEU A 71 -23.61 9.49 13.44
CA LEU A 71 -24.70 8.66 13.94
C LEU A 71 -24.68 8.65 15.48
N GLY A 72 -25.84 8.37 16.10
CA GLY A 72 -25.91 8.23 17.55
C GLY A 72 -24.92 7.17 18.07
N TYR A 73 -24.45 7.35 19.31
CA TYR A 73 -23.36 6.57 19.93
C TYR A 73 -23.40 5.06 19.64
N ALA A 74 -24.54 4.40 19.89
CA ALA A 74 -24.68 2.96 19.66
C ALA A 74 -24.49 2.56 18.18
N ARG A 75 -24.95 3.40 17.25
CA ARG A 75 -24.79 3.16 15.80
C ARG A 75 -23.35 3.38 15.35
N MET A 76 -22.61 4.31 15.97
CA MET A 76 -21.16 4.42 15.74
C MET A 76 -20.43 3.17 16.19
N GLY A 77 -20.84 2.54 17.31
CA GLY A 77 -20.33 1.22 17.71
C GLY A 77 -20.47 0.17 16.61
N VAL A 78 -21.63 0.11 15.96
CA VAL A 78 -21.87 -0.80 14.82
C VAL A 78 -20.96 -0.47 13.64
N VAL A 79 -20.78 0.81 13.30
CA VAL A 79 -19.87 1.24 12.21
C VAL A 79 -18.44 0.76 12.47
N TYR A 80 -17.94 0.94 13.69
CA TYR A 80 -16.60 0.47 14.08
C TYR A 80 -16.48 -1.05 14.08
N LEU A 81 -17.51 -1.76 14.53
CA LEU A 81 -17.55 -3.21 14.47
C LEU A 81 -17.50 -3.72 13.02
N VAL A 82 -18.27 -3.11 12.11
CA VAL A 82 -18.25 -3.42 10.67
C VAL A 82 -16.87 -3.13 10.07
N MET A 83 -16.25 -2.00 10.44
CA MET A 83 -14.91 -1.64 10.00
C MET A 83 -13.86 -2.68 10.46
N TRP A 84 -13.94 -3.08 11.73
CA TRP A 84 -13.00 -4.04 12.33
C TRP A 84 -13.19 -5.46 11.78
N LEU A 85 -14.43 -5.92 11.60
CA LEU A 85 -14.72 -7.19 10.93
C LEU A 85 -14.30 -7.16 9.45
N GLY A 86 -14.42 -6.01 8.78
CA GLY A 86 -13.88 -5.78 7.45
C GLY A 86 -12.36 -5.97 7.43
N ALA A 87 -11.63 -5.34 8.35
CA ALA A 87 -10.19 -5.52 8.51
C ALA A 87 -9.80 -6.98 8.80
N LEU A 88 -10.54 -7.68 9.67
CA LEU A 88 -10.34 -9.10 9.94
C LEU A 88 -10.52 -9.94 8.67
N GLY A 89 -11.60 -9.67 7.93
CA GLY A 89 -11.87 -10.32 6.66
C GLY A 89 -10.79 -10.06 5.60
N ILE A 90 -10.23 -8.84 5.57
CA ILE A 90 -9.08 -8.50 4.73
C ILE A 90 -7.87 -9.32 5.16
N THR A 91 -7.55 -9.43 6.46
CA THR A 91 -6.41 -10.23 6.98
C THR A 91 -6.51 -11.71 6.61
N LEU A 92 -7.72 -12.26 6.71
CA LEU A 92 -7.99 -13.66 6.42
C LEU A 92 -8.19 -13.93 4.91
N GLY A 93 -8.46 -12.88 4.13
CA GLY A 93 -8.83 -12.98 2.72
C GLY A 93 -10.09 -13.81 2.50
N TYR A 94 -11.09 -13.63 3.38
CA TYR A 94 -12.40 -14.28 3.27
C TYR A 94 -13.41 -13.34 2.62
N ARG A 95 -14.10 -13.81 1.57
CA ARG A 95 -15.01 -12.99 0.73
C ARG A 95 -14.39 -11.62 0.45
N PHE A 96 -13.17 -11.63 -0.06
CA PHE A 96 -12.26 -10.49 -0.02
C PHE A 96 -12.86 -9.15 -0.51
N ARG A 97 -13.60 -9.14 -1.62
CA ARG A 97 -14.21 -7.90 -2.13
C ARG A 97 -15.30 -7.35 -1.18
N LEU A 98 -16.07 -8.24 -0.55
CA LEU A 98 -17.10 -7.83 0.41
C LEU A 98 -16.46 -7.24 1.68
N THR A 99 -15.41 -7.87 2.19
CA THR A 99 -14.73 -7.41 3.42
C THR A 99 -13.95 -6.12 3.18
N CYS A 100 -13.33 -5.96 2.00
CA CYS A 100 -12.80 -4.68 1.54
C CYS A 100 -13.88 -3.59 1.46
N LEU A 101 -15.04 -3.88 0.89
CA LEU A 101 -16.14 -2.91 0.80
C LEU A 101 -16.62 -2.48 2.19
N MET A 102 -16.84 -3.44 3.10
CA MET A 102 -17.21 -3.18 4.49
C MET A 102 -16.21 -2.25 5.18
N PHE A 103 -14.92 -2.54 5.05
CA PHE A 103 -13.85 -1.71 5.60
C PHE A 103 -13.82 -0.31 4.97
N VAL A 104 -13.76 -0.21 3.64
CA VAL A 104 -13.61 1.05 2.91
C VAL A 104 -14.78 1.99 3.17
N THR A 105 -16.01 1.50 3.10
CA THR A 105 -17.21 2.32 3.31
C THR A 105 -17.27 2.87 4.73
N SER A 106 -17.05 2.02 5.75
CA SER A 106 -17.06 2.44 7.15
C SER A 106 -15.88 3.37 7.48
N TYR A 107 -14.70 3.07 6.96
CA TYR A 107 -13.49 3.86 7.15
C TYR A 107 -13.64 5.27 6.58
N TRP A 108 -14.05 5.40 5.32
CA TRP A 108 -14.26 6.72 4.71
C TRP A 108 -15.36 7.51 5.40
N TYR A 109 -16.43 6.85 5.82
CA TYR A 109 -17.48 7.49 6.61
C TYR A 109 -16.92 8.08 7.91
N VAL A 110 -16.16 7.30 8.70
CA VAL A 110 -15.51 7.79 9.93
C VAL A 110 -14.50 8.90 9.63
N PHE A 111 -13.75 8.77 8.55
CA PHE A 111 -12.73 9.75 8.14
C PHE A 111 -13.33 11.12 7.81
N VAL A 112 -14.44 11.17 7.07
CA VAL A 112 -15.05 12.45 6.67
C VAL A 112 -15.78 13.16 7.80
N LEU A 113 -16.11 12.47 8.90
CA LEU A 113 -16.84 13.06 10.03
C LEU A 113 -16.02 14.03 10.87
N ASP A 114 -14.68 13.91 10.90
CA ASP A 114 -13.86 14.77 11.75
C ASP A 114 -12.42 14.98 11.25
N LYS A 115 -12.14 16.20 10.78
CA LYS A 115 -10.80 16.63 10.33
C LYS A 115 -9.76 16.72 11.43
N SER A 116 -10.17 16.91 12.67
CA SER A 116 -9.23 17.14 13.79
C SER A 116 -8.33 15.93 14.06
N PHE A 117 -8.77 14.73 13.65
CA PHE A 117 -8.05 13.47 13.84
C PHE A 117 -7.28 13.01 12.60
N TRP A 118 -7.17 13.86 11.57
CA TRP A 118 -6.47 13.50 10.35
C TRP A 118 -4.96 13.52 10.52
N ASN A 119 -4.32 12.50 10.00
CA ASN A 119 -2.88 12.49 9.75
C ASN A 119 -2.62 11.87 8.37
N ASN A 120 -1.39 11.99 7.87
CA ASN A 120 -1.03 11.49 6.54
C ASN A 120 -1.25 9.96 6.41
N HIS A 121 -1.08 9.21 7.50
CA HIS A 121 -1.30 7.76 7.53
C HIS A 121 -2.79 7.42 7.45
N SER A 122 -3.66 8.19 8.12
CA SER A 122 -5.11 8.01 8.07
C SER A 122 -5.63 8.10 6.63
N TYR A 123 -5.12 9.03 5.84
CA TYR A 123 -5.50 9.12 4.43
C TYR A 123 -4.95 7.94 3.61
N LEU A 124 -3.68 7.57 3.83
CA LEU A 124 -3.05 6.44 3.17
C LEU A 124 -3.80 5.12 3.40
N TYR A 125 -4.23 4.83 4.63
CA TYR A 125 -4.93 3.58 4.94
C TYR A 125 -6.27 3.47 4.23
N GLY A 126 -7.01 4.58 4.12
CA GLY A 126 -8.24 4.65 3.33
C GLY A 126 -7.99 4.39 1.85
N LEU A 127 -6.93 4.99 1.29
CA LEU A 127 -6.51 4.74 -0.10
C LEU A 127 -6.09 3.29 -0.31
N LEU A 128 -5.24 2.73 0.56
CA LEU A 128 -4.79 1.33 0.43
C LEU A 128 -5.96 0.35 0.50
N GLY A 129 -6.90 0.53 1.45
CA GLY A 129 -8.11 -0.30 1.50
C GLY A 129 -8.93 -0.21 0.21
N THR A 130 -9.05 1.01 -0.35
CA THR A 130 -9.74 1.25 -1.62
C THR A 130 -9.02 0.59 -2.80
N LEU A 131 -7.68 0.64 -2.84
CA LEU A 131 -6.90 -0.05 -3.87
C LEU A 131 -7.04 -1.56 -3.75
N PHE A 132 -6.95 -2.10 -2.54
CA PHE A 132 -7.11 -3.54 -2.28
C PHE A 132 -8.45 -4.07 -2.78
N LEU A 133 -9.53 -3.29 -2.67
CA LEU A 133 -10.85 -3.66 -3.19
C LEU A 133 -10.83 -4.03 -4.68
N PHE A 134 -10.00 -3.35 -5.48
CA PHE A 134 -9.91 -3.57 -6.92
C PHE A 134 -8.87 -4.63 -7.31
N THR A 135 -7.91 -4.94 -6.43
CA THR A 135 -6.88 -5.96 -6.69
C THR A 135 -7.38 -7.39 -6.46
N ASP A 136 -6.65 -8.37 -6.99
CA ASP A 136 -6.88 -9.80 -6.74
C ASP A 136 -5.96 -10.34 -5.62
N ALA A 137 -5.82 -9.60 -4.52
CA ALA A 137 -4.98 -9.99 -3.37
C ALA A 137 -5.51 -11.21 -2.59
N ASN A 138 -6.67 -11.74 -2.99
CA ASN A 138 -7.28 -12.96 -2.47
C ASN A 138 -6.79 -14.23 -3.16
N LYS A 139 -5.95 -14.18 -4.20
CA LYS A 139 -5.44 -15.39 -4.86
C LYS A 139 -4.36 -16.13 -4.07
N PHE A 140 -3.76 -15.49 -3.05
CA PHE A 140 -2.72 -16.07 -2.21
C PHE A 140 -2.94 -15.80 -0.71
N LEU A 141 -2.53 -16.76 0.13
CA LEU A 141 -2.60 -16.70 1.61
C LEU A 141 -4.00 -16.32 2.15
N SER A 142 -5.05 -16.79 1.50
CA SER A 142 -6.43 -16.42 1.82
C SER A 142 -7.31 -17.65 1.99
N PHE A 143 -8.41 -17.52 2.75
CA PHE A 143 -9.43 -18.56 2.80
C PHE A 143 -10.12 -18.77 1.45
N ASP A 144 -10.29 -17.70 0.66
CA ASP A 144 -10.88 -17.80 -0.67
C ASP A 144 -10.04 -18.69 -1.60
N ALA A 145 -8.71 -18.57 -1.56
CA ALA A 145 -7.78 -19.41 -2.31
C ALA A 145 -7.72 -20.84 -1.76
N TYR A 146 -7.79 -21.01 -0.43
CA TYR A 146 -7.84 -22.34 0.18
C TYR A 146 -9.10 -23.13 -0.25
N LYS A 147 -10.23 -22.44 -0.41
CA LYS A 147 -11.48 -23.03 -0.89
C LYS A 147 -11.42 -23.38 -2.38
N ASN A 148 -10.76 -22.54 -3.19
CA ASN A 148 -10.63 -22.72 -4.64
C ASN A 148 -9.20 -23.11 -5.06
N ARG A 149 -8.74 -24.29 -4.62
CA ARG A 149 -7.37 -24.77 -4.84
C ARG A 149 -6.95 -24.96 -6.31
N THR A 150 -7.89 -25.01 -7.24
CA THR A 150 -7.65 -25.17 -8.69
C THR A 150 -7.37 -23.84 -9.40
N SER A 151 -7.55 -22.70 -8.73
CA SER A 151 -7.28 -21.39 -9.32
C SER A 151 -5.78 -21.10 -9.38
N SER A 152 -5.34 -20.49 -10.49
CA SER A 152 -3.99 -19.92 -10.56
C SER A 152 -3.78 -18.89 -9.44
N GLN A 153 -2.60 -18.93 -8.83
CA GLN A 153 -2.15 -17.97 -7.81
C GLN A 153 -1.56 -16.70 -8.45
N GLU A 154 -1.54 -16.63 -9.77
CA GLU A 154 -1.00 -15.49 -10.51
C GLU A 154 -1.98 -14.32 -10.51
N VAL A 155 -1.40 -13.13 -10.35
CA VAL A 155 -2.07 -11.83 -10.40
C VAL A 155 -1.47 -10.99 -11.54
N PRO A 156 -2.27 -10.14 -12.18
CA PRO A 156 -1.73 -9.22 -13.17
C PRO A 156 -0.77 -8.22 -12.50
N PHE A 157 0.30 -7.85 -13.20
CA PHE A 157 1.35 -6.97 -12.69
C PHE A 157 0.81 -5.62 -12.17
N TRP A 158 -0.29 -5.11 -12.74
CA TRP A 158 -0.87 -3.84 -12.31
C TRP A 158 -1.29 -3.82 -10.84
N ASN A 159 -1.65 -4.97 -10.25
CA ASN A 159 -1.99 -5.09 -8.82
C ASN A 159 -0.81 -4.68 -7.93
N TYR A 160 0.42 -5.02 -8.34
CA TYR A 160 1.63 -4.59 -7.65
C TYR A 160 1.98 -3.15 -7.97
N PHE A 161 1.86 -2.78 -9.24
CA PHE A 161 2.18 -1.44 -9.71
C PHE A 161 1.38 -0.38 -8.96
N ILE A 162 0.05 -0.56 -8.83
CA ILE A 162 -0.81 0.45 -8.22
C ILE A 162 -0.49 0.68 -6.74
N LEU A 163 -0.19 -0.37 -5.98
CA LEU A 163 0.21 -0.25 -4.58
C LEU A 163 1.59 0.41 -4.43
N LYS A 164 2.57 -0.04 -5.24
CA LYS A 164 3.92 0.57 -5.24
C LYS A 164 3.86 2.04 -5.63
N TYR A 165 3.04 2.37 -6.62
CA TYR A 165 2.86 3.75 -7.09
C TYR A 165 2.15 4.61 -6.04
N GLN A 166 1.22 4.05 -5.25
CA GLN A 166 0.62 4.77 -4.14
C GLN A 166 1.65 5.15 -3.06
N PHE A 167 2.55 4.24 -2.69
CA PHE A 167 3.66 4.57 -1.80
C PHE A 167 4.65 5.54 -2.43
N PHE A 168 4.87 5.45 -3.75
CA PHE A 168 5.69 6.45 -4.48
C PHE A 168 5.15 7.86 -4.27
N ILE A 169 3.87 8.07 -4.56
CA ILE A 169 3.23 9.38 -4.43
C ILE A 169 3.37 9.89 -3.00
N LEU A 170 3.11 9.04 -2.00
CA LEU A 170 3.20 9.41 -0.59
C LEU A 170 4.60 9.93 -0.23
N TYR A 171 5.63 9.12 -0.47
CA TYR A 171 7.01 9.48 -0.10
C TYR A 171 7.51 10.67 -0.91
N PHE A 172 7.24 10.71 -2.20
CA PHE A 172 7.67 11.81 -3.06
C PHE A 172 7.03 13.14 -2.66
N LEU A 173 5.72 13.17 -2.42
CA LEU A 173 5.03 14.39 -1.96
C LEU A 173 5.45 14.77 -0.53
N ALA A 174 5.72 13.79 0.35
CA ALA A 174 6.25 14.05 1.68
C ALA A 174 7.65 14.68 1.62
N GLY A 175 8.51 14.24 0.69
CA GLY A 175 9.82 14.82 0.42
C GLY A 175 9.71 16.24 -0.13
N LEU A 176 8.87 16.46 -1.14
CA LEU A 176 8.62 17.81 -1.70
C LEU A 176 8.11 18.80 -0.64
N LYS A 177 7.21 18.38 0.25
CA LYS A 177 6.73 19.22 1.35
C LYS A 177 7.85 19.59 2.34
N LYS A 178 8.87 18.75 2.49
CA LYS A 178 10.05 18.99 3.33
C LYS A 178 11.10 19.87 2.65
N MET A 179 11.00 20.14 1.36
CA MET A 179 11.87 21.09 0.64
C MET A 179 11.45 22.55 0.87
N CYS A 180 11.10 22.90 2.11
CA CYS A 180 10.84 24.29 2.50
C CYS A 180 11.95 24.81 3.42
N PRO A 181 12.24 26.13 3.40
CA PRO A 181 13.27 26.72 4.26
C PRO A 181 13.05 26.42 5.74
N GLU A 182 11.80 26.35 6.19
CA GLU A 182 11.44 26.11 7.59
C GLU A 182 11.80 24.68 8.02
N TRP A 183 11.67 23.69 7.14
CA TRP A 183 12.09 22.32 7.43
C TRP A 183 13.62 22.20 7.33
N LEU A 184 14.23 22.69 6.25
CA LEU A 184 15.68 22.52 6.04
C LEU A 184 16.55 23.31 7.03
N SER A 185 15.99 24.34 7.68
CA SER A 185 16.63 25.07 8.78
C SER A 185 16.52 24.38 10.14
N GLY A 186 15.75 23.30 10.26
CA GLY A 186 15.51 22.59 11.52
C GLY A 186 14.49 23.28 12.44
N TYR A 187 13.68 24.21 11.91
CA TYR A 187 12.69 24.94 12.70
C TYR A 187 11.38 24.17 12.88
N ALA A 188 11.02 23.32 11.92
CA ALA A 188 9.86 22.43 12.04
C ALA A 188 10.15 21.25 13.00
N MET A 189 9.13 20.72 13.68
CA MET A 189 9.25 19.45 14.45
C MET A 189 10.48 19.36 15.38
N THR A 190 10.80 20.47 16.05
CA THR A 190 11.92 20.54 16.98
C THR A 190 11.76 19.53 18.12
N ASN A 191 12.88 18.95 18.55
CA ASN A 191 12.99 17.95 19.61
C ASN A 191 12.66 16.49 19.22
N LEU A 192 12.38 16.20 17.94
CA LEU A 192 12.16 14.82 17.53
C LEU A 192 13.41 13.94 17.72
N SER A 193 14.59 14.54 17.64
CA SER A 193 15.90 13.94 17.96
C SER A 193 16.07 13.45 19.41
N TYR A 194 15.18 13.79 20.34
CA TYR A 194 15.19 13.27 21.71
C TYR A 194 14.49 11.92 21.85
N HIS A 195 13.77 11.47 20.82
CA HIS A 195 13.18 10.15 20.83
C HIS A 195 14.27 9.07 20.88
N TRP A 196 14.02 7.98 21.60
CA TRP A 196 15.03 6.94 21.90
C TRP A 196 15.69 6.34 20.64
N VAL A 197 14.96 6.32 19.52
CA VAL A 197 15.46 5.88 18.20
C VAL A 197 16.69 6.68 17.73
N PHE A 198 16.79 7.95 18.12
CA PHE A 198 17.88 8.83 17.71
C PHE A 198 19.04 8.85 18.72
N LEU A 199 18.96 8.08 19.81
CA LEU A 199 20.02 8.01 20.82
C LEU A 199 21.43 7.73 20.25
N PRO A 200 21.65 6.78 19.32
CA PRO A 200 23.00 6.54 18.78
C PRO A 200 23.55 7.75 18.02
N PHE A 201 22.70 8.44 17.25
CA PHE A 201 23.09 9.64 16.51
C PHE A 201 23.34 10.82 17.45
N ARG A 202 22.47 10.99 18.45
CA ARG A 202 22.59 12.04 19.46
C ARG A 202 23.87 11.91 20.28
N SER A 203 24.25 10.68 20.64
CA SER A 203 25.50 10.42 21.37
C SER A 203 26.76 10.75 20.54
N LEU A 204 26.68 10.67 19.21
CA LEU A 204 27.80 10.93 18.31
C LEU A 204 27.89 12.39 17.85
N LEU A 205 26.76 12.97 17.45
CA LEU A 205 26.67 14.26 16.77
C LEU A 205 26.18 15.39 17.69
N GLY A 206 25.62 15.05 18.85
CA GLY A 206 24.88 15.97 19.70
C GLY A 206 23.43 16.17 19.23
N PRO A 207 22.54 16.69 20.10
CA PRO A 207 21.11 16.79 19.81
C PRO A 207 20.80 17.74 18.65
N GLN A 208 21.41 18.93 18.61
CA GLN A 208 21.11 19.94 17.58
C GLN A 208 21.52 19.49 16.17
N LEU A 209 22.71 18.89 16.05
CA LEU A 209 23.20 18.41 14.75
C LEU A 209 22.47 17.13 14.30
N THR A 210 22.05 16.28 15.24
CA THR A 210 21.19 15.13 14.93
C THR A 210 19.84 15.59 14.41
N ASP A 211 19.25 16.60 15.05
CA ASP A 211 17.99 17.19 14.61
C ASP A 211 18.12 17.76 13.19
N LEU A 212 19.15 18.57 12.92
CA LEU A 212 19.34 19.18 11.61
C LEU A 212 19.71 18.14 10.53
N LEU A 213 20.75 17.34 10.73
CA LEU A 213 21.28 16.47 9.67
C LEU A 213 20.48 15.19 9.50
N ILE A 214 20.06 14.53 10.59
CA ILE A 214 19.40 13.22 10.52
C ILE A 214 17.90 13.36 10.35
N VAL A 215 17.26 14.22 11.16
CA VAL A 215 15.79 14.36 11.09
C VAL A 215 15.39 15.19 9.87
N HIS A 216 16.00 16.36 9.69
CA HIS A 216 15.58 17.29 8.64
C HIS A 216 16.15 16.98 7.27
N TRP A 217 17.47 17.04 7.13
CA TRP A 217 18.14 16.87 5.83
C TRP A 217 18.06 15.43 5.32
N PHE A 218 18.49 14.45 6.12
CA PHE A 218 18.42 13.05 5.72
C PHE A 218 16.97 12.60 5.53
N GLY A 219 16.04 12.98 6.42
CA GLY A 219 14.61 12.70 6.23
C GLY A 219 14.05 13.24 4.91
N CYS A 220 14.37 14.49 4.55
CA CYS A 220 13.95 15.10 3.29
C CYS A 220 14.54 14.37 2.06
N ILE A 221 15.84 14.08 2.09
CA ILE A 221 16.54 13.38 1.01
C ILE A 221 16.01 11.95 0.87
N PHE A 222 15.83 11.26 1.99
CA PHE A 222 15.32 9.90 2.04
C PHE A 222 13.93 9.81 1.42
N ASP A 223 12.98 10.65 1.86
CA ASP A 223 11.61 10.64 1.32
C ASP A 223 11.58 10.92 -0.19
N THR A 224 12.46 11.81 -0.66
CA THR A 224 12.54 12.16 -2.09
C THR A 224 13.17 11.04 -2.92
N LEU A 225 14.22 10.37 -2.41
CA LEU A 225 15.06 9.45 -3.19
C LEU A 225 14.71 7.97 -3.03
N VAL A 226 14.09 7.57 -1.91
CA VAL A 226 13.84 6.16 -1.57
C VAL A 226 13.12 5.41 -2.69
N VAL A 227 12.25 6.11 -3.41
CA VAL A 227 11.44 5.48 -4.45
C VAL A 227 12.19 5.31 -5.77
N PHE A 228 13.06 6.25 -6.13
CA PHE A 228 13.93 6.09 -7.30
C PHE A 228 14.82 4.85 -7.13
N PHE A 229 15.39 4.64 -5.93
CA PHE A 229 16.19 3.45 -5.64
C PHE A 229 15.39 2.16 -5.62
N SER A 230 14.16 2.18 -5.09
CA SER A 230 13.27 1.01 -5.09
C SER A 230 12.90 0.55 -6.52
N HIS A 231 12.70 1.50 -7.44
CA HIS A 231 12.41 1.19 -8.84
C HIS A 231 13.64 0.65 -9.58
N LEU A 232 14.84 1.17 -9.29
CA LEU A 232 16.10 0.70 -9.89
C LEU A 232 16.45 -0.74 -9.49
N ARG A 233 16.20 -1.15 -8.24
CA ARG A 233 16.56 -2.50 -7.76
C ARG A 233 15.67 -3.62 -8.33
N THR A 234 14.41 -3.31 -8.62
CA THR A 234 13.47 -4.26 -9.26
C THR A 234 13.93 -4.64 -10.69
N ASN A 235 14.83 -3.86 -11.30
CA ASN A 235 15.41 -4.16 -12.62
C ASN A 235 16.54 -5.21 -12.60
N SER A 236 17.15 -5.53 -11.46
CA SER A 236 18.30 -6.43 -11.40
C SER A 236 17.92 -7.92 -11.29
N GLN A 237 16.92 -8.28 -10.47
CA GLN A 237 16.65 -9.71 -10.19
C GLN A 237 15.71 -10.42 -11.17
N ASN A 238 14.93 -9.71 -11.99
CA ASN A 238 13.96 -10.33 -12.92
C ASN A 238 14.35 -10.25 -14.40
N SER A 239 15.51 -9.67 -14.74
CA SER A 239 15.91 -9.45 -16.15
C SER A 239 16.64 -10.65 -16.76
N HIS A 240 17.21 -11.55 -15.95
CA HIS A 240 18.05 -12.63 -16.46
C HIS A 240 17.31 -13.93 -16.79
N VAL A 241 16.04 -14.08 -16.42
CA VAL A 241 15.30 -15.34 -16.61
C VAL A 241 14.32 -15.31 -17.78
N VAL A 242 13.99 -14.13 -18.34
CA VAL A 242 12.83 -14.01 -19.26
C VAL A 242 13.22 -13.72 -20.72
N CYS A 243 14.46 -13.30 -21.01
CA CYS A 243 14.88 -13.02 -22.39
C CYS A 243 15.09 -14.30 -23.24
N LEU A 244 15.22 -15.47 -22.62
CA LEU A 244 15.45 -16.74 -23.34
C LEU A 244 14.18 -17.43 -23.85
N ARG A 245 12.97 -16.95 -23.50
CA ARG A 245 11.72 -17.63 -23.87
C ARG A 245 10.89 -16.92 -24.94
N ILE A 246 11.31 -15.75 -25.40
CA ILE A 246 10.61 -14.97 -26.44
C ILE A 246 11.29 -15.13 -27.81
N SER A 247 12.49 -15.73 -27.88
CA SER A 247 13.20 -15.96 -29.15
C SER A 247 12.89 -17.30 -29.83
N SER A 248 12.03 -18.16 -29.26
CA SER A 248 11.77 -19.51 -29.79
C SER A 248 10.45 -19.68 -30.55
N ASP A 249 9.59 -18.66 -30.60
CA ASP A 249 8.26 -18.75 -31.23
C ASP A 249 8.13 -18.02 -32.58
N GLU A 250 9.25 -17.57 -33.18
CA GLU A 250 9.28 -17.08 -34.56
C GLU A 250 10.07 -18.05 -35.46
N LEU A 251 9.37 -19.03 -36.05
CA LEU A 251 9.72 -19.62 -37.36
C LEU A 251 8.53 -20.45 -37.89
N PRO A 252 7.83 -20.01 -38.97
CA PRO A 252 6.75 -20.78 -39.57
C PRO A 252 7.25 -21.82 -40.58
N SER A 253 6.67 -23.01 -40.48
CA SER A 253 6.39 -24.05 -41.50
C SER A 253 7.24 -24.11 -42.78
N LEU A 254 7.98 -25.21 -42.96
CA LEU A 254 8.34 -25.75 -44.28
C LEU A 254 8.20 -27.29 -44.30
N SER A 255 7.15 -27.75 -44.98
CA SER A 255 7.13 -28.82 -45.98
C SER A 255 7.76 -30.20 -45.67
N HIS A 256 6.88 -31.21 -45.55
CA HIS A 256 6.99 -32.58 -46.07
C HIS A 256 8.37 -33.14 -46.47
N ARG A 257 8.82 -34.20 -45.77
CA ARG A 257 9.32 -35.46 -46.38
C ARG A 257 9.39 -36.61 -45.36
N ASN A 258 9.17 -37.80 -45.90
CA ASN A 258 8.97 -39.12 -45.27
C ASN A 258 10.10 -39.62 -44.34
N VAL A 259 9.71 -40.30 -43.24
CA VAL A 259 10.01 -41.68 -42.73
C VAL A 259 11.44 -42.27 -42.97
N PRO A 260 12.06 -43.14 -42.11
CA PRO A 260 11.59 -43.91 -40.92
C PRO A 260 12.43 -43.70 -39.63
N VAL A 261 11.92 -43.97 -38.41
CA VAL A 261 11.99 -45.24 -37.63
C VAL A 261 13.37 -45.90 -37.62
N ASP A 262 13.99 -45.92 -36.43
CA ASP A 262 15.11 -46.74 -35.88
C ASP A 262 15.90 -45.82 -34.91
N LEU A 263 16.39 -46.17 -33.71
CA LEU A 263 16.55 -47.39 -32.93
C LEU A 263 16.95 -46.94 -31.48
N PHE A 264 16.60 -47.75 -30.46
CA PHE A 264 16.93 -47.69 -29.02
C PHE A 264 16.18 -46.73 -28.08
#